data_AF-A0A7K3HGM8-F1
#
_entry.id   AF-A0A7K3HGM8-F1
#
_cell.length_a   1.000
_cell.length_b   1.000
_cell.length_c   1.000
_cell.angle_alpha   90.00
_cell.angle_beta   90.00
_cell.angle_gamma   90.00
#
_symmetry.space_group_name_H-M   'P 1'
#
loop_
_entity.id
_entity.type
_entity.pdbx_description
1 polymer ?
#
loop_
_entity_poly.entity_id
_entity_poly.type
_entity_poly.pdbx_seq_one_letter_code
_entity_poly.pdbx_strand_id
1 'polypeptide(L)'
;MTEEQHSAAMREFTRVLGELTAELDPAGGWFGVFLRRDPEGLAVCFQGRDLLPWDVAEALLQDFAALHGLPAAERVYGLVREAYRVAAASYDARPGGRQALLDQLDVMIRERQYAAVRRRRLTGSTEGSPSAAEDSAGTGAELAWAEDDLRRASARCAELRRRLEALETAVATATAAAATAGAAGAVPGTEPDGAHPGHTRAGQAASRDGRTGSSAGAPASSSSG
;
A
#
# COMPACT_ATOMS: atom_id res chain seq x y z
N MET A 1 9.31 -13.68 4.44
CA MET A 1 8.62 -14.06 3.19
C MET A 1 9.64 -14.10 2.07
N THR A 2 9.60 -15.09 1.20
CA THR A 2 10.53 -15.20 0.06
C THR A 2 10.01 -14.43 -1.17
N GLU A 3 10.89 -14.08 -2.10
CA GLU A 3 10.50 -13.44 -3.37
C GLU A 3 9.53 -14.33 -4.17
N GLU A 4 9.73 -15.64 -4.14
CA GLU A 4 8.83 -16.62 -4.77
C GLU A 4 7.41 -16.59 -4.18
N GLN A 5 7.29 -16.49 -2.85
CA GLN A 5 6.00 -16.36 -2.16
C GLN A 5 5.29 -15.07 -2.54
N HIS A 6 6.01 -13.95 -2.59
CA HIS A 6 5.46 -12.68 -3.03
C HIS A 6 4.96 -12.76 -4.48
N SER A 7 5.79 -13.31 -5.37
CA SER A 7 5.47 -13.46 -6.78
C SER A 7 4.27 -14.39 -7.00
N ALA A 8 4.15 -15.47 -6.23
CA ALA A 8 3.00 -16.36 -6.27
C ALA A 8 1.71 -15.69 -5.80
N ALA A 9 1.76 -14.94 -4.69
CA ALA A 9 0.61 -14.22 -4.15
C ALA A 9 0.10 -13.16 -5.15
N MET A 10 1.00 -12.38 -5.75
CA MET A 10 0.63 -11.38 -6.76
C MET A 10 0.04 -12.03 -8.02
N ARG A 11 0.62 -13.12 -8.51
CA ARG A 11 0.08 -13.86 -9.67
C ARG A 11 -1.32 -14.41 -9.42
N GLU A 12 -1.56 -14.94 -8.22
CA GLU A 12 -2.89 -15.48 -7.88
C GLU A 12 -3.94 -14.37 -7.83
N PHE A 13 -3.61 -13.22 -7.22
CA PHE A 13 -4.51 -12.09 -7.20
C PHE A 13 -4.79 -11.54 -8.60
N THR A 14 -3.79 -11.38 -9.46
CA THR A 14 -4.02 -10.91 -10.84
C THR A 14 -4.78 -11.91 -11.68
N ARG A 15 -4.60 -13.22 -11.48
CA ARG A 15 -5.40 -14.26 -12.13
C ARG A 15 -6.88 -14.12 -11.77
N VAL A 16 -7.20 -14.09 -10.47
CA VAL A 16 -8.57 -13.96 -9.98
C VAL A 16 -9.21 -12.65 -10.44
N LEU A 17 -8.45 -11.56 -10.44
CA LEU A 17 -8.91 -10.26 -10.92
C LEU A 17 -9.14 -10.24 -12.44
N GLY A 18 -8.28 -10.93 -13.20
CA GLY A 18 -8.46 -11.14 -14.64
C GLY A 18 -9.73 -11.94 -14.95
N GLU A 19 -9.99 -13.00 -14.20
CA GLU A 19 -11.23 -13.79 -14.31
C GLU A 19 -12.48 -12.96 -13.99
N LEU A 20 -12.44 -12.15 -12.94
CA LEU A 20 -13.52 -11.22 -12.61
C LEU A 20 -13.78 -10.23 -13.75
N THR A 21 -12.73 -9.59 -14.26
CA THR A 21 -12.86 -8.51 -15.25
C THR A 21 -13.16 -9.00 -16.66
N ALA A 22 -12.85 -10.26 -16.98
CA ALA A 22 -13.21 -10.88 -18.26
C ALA A 22 -14.74 -10.99 -18.48
N GLU A 23 -15.52 -11.01 -17.40
CA GLU A 23 -16.99 -11.06 -17.42
C GLU A 23 -17.63 -9.65 -17.46
N LEU A 24 -16.85 -8.58 -17.31
CA LEU A 24 -17.35 -7.21 -17.23
C LEU A 24 -17.27 -6.48 -18.59
N ASP A 25 -18.23 -5.60 -18.85
CA ASP A 25 -18.19 -4.71 -20.01
C ASP A 25 -17.18 -3.57 -19.79
N PRO A 26 -16.09 -3.46 -20.58
CA PRO A 26 -15.10 -2.40 -20.44
C PRO A 26 -15.63 -1.01 -20.86
N ALA A 27 -16.79 -0.92 -21.53
CA ALA A 27 -17.43 0.35 -21.85
C ALA A 27 -18.38 0.84 -20.75
N GLY A 28 -18.91 -0.09 -19.94
CA GLY A 28 -19.97 0.14 -18.96
C GLY A 28 -19.52 0.02 -17.49
N GLY A 29 -20.47 0.26 -16.58
CA GLY A 29 -20.27 0.07 -15.14
C GLY A 29 -19.14 0.92 -14.53
N TRP A 30 -18.73 0.55 -13.32
CA TRP A 30 -17.55 1.10 -12.67
C TRP A 30 -16.26 0.69 -13.41
N PHE A 31 -16.20 -0.50 -14.00
CA PHE A 31 -15.03 -0.95 -14.74
C PHE A 31 -14.65 0.02 -15.87
N GLY A 32 -15.61 0.39 -16.72
CA GLY A 32 -15.40 1.37 -17.77
C GLY A 32 -15.10 2.77 -17.23
N VAL A 33 -15.68 3.17 -16.10
CA VAL A 33 -15.34 4.45 -15.44
C VAL A 33 -13.87 4.48 -15.03
N PHE A 34 -13.36 3.43 -14.38
CA PHE A 34 -11.97 3.40 -13.94
C PHE A 34 -11.00 3.33 -15.12
N LEU A 35 -11.32 2.53 -16.15
CA LEU A 35 -10.51 2.44 -17.38
C LEU A 35 -10.36 3.79 -18.06
N ARG A 36 -11.42 4.61 -18.10
CA ARG A 36 -11.34 5.96 -18.67
C ARG A 36 -10.59 6.95 -17.79
N ARG A 37 -10.63 6.77 -16.47
CA ARG A 37 -10.04 7.72 -15.52
C ARG A 37 -8.54 7.51 -15.33
N ASP A 38 -8.09 6.27 -15.28
CA ASP A 38 -6.69 5.91 -15.02
C ASP A 38 -6.35 4.55 -15.69
N PRO A 39 -6.24 4.53 -17.04
CA PRO A 39 -5.95 3.30 -17.76
C PRO A 39 -4.56 2.76 -17.42
N GLU A 40 -3.56 3.63 -17.26
CA GLU A 40 -2.20 3.23 -16.91
C GLU A 40 -2.13 2.62 -15.50
N GLY A 41 -2.75 3.25 -14.50
CA GLY A 41 -2.77 2.75 -13.12
C GLY A 41 -3.45 1.39 -13.01
N LEU A 42 -4.58 1.20 -13.69
CA LEU A 42 -5.23 -0.11 -13.78
C LEU A 42 -4.36 -1.16 -14.47
N ALA A 43 -3.71 -0.80 -15.59
CA ALA A 43 -2.83 -1.72 -16.30
C ALA A 43 -1.65 -2.19 -15.43
N VAL A 44 -1.06 -1.29 -14.63
CA VAL A 44 -0.01 -1.64 -13.65
C VAL A 44 -0.54 -2.66 -12.63
N CYS A 45 -1.77 -2.48 -12.13
CA CYS A 45 -2.40 -3.40 -11.19
C CYS A 45 -2.68 -4.78 -11.81
N PHE A 46 -3.23 -4.83 -13.02
CA PHE A 46 -3.52 -6.10 -13.72
C PHE A 46 -2.25 -6.87 -14.11
N GLN A 47 -1.13 -6.16 -14.31
CA GLN A 47 0.18 -6.77 -14.52
C GLN A 47 0.85 -7.25 -13.21
N GLY A 48 0.23 -7.02 -12.05
CA GLY A 48 0.75 -7.41 -10.74
C GLY A 48 1.97 -6.59 -10.30
N ARG A 49 2.20 -5.44 -10.95
CA ARG A 49 3.27 -4.52 -10.59
C ARG A 49 2.89 -3.60 -9.44
N ASP A 50 1.59 -3.36 -9.26
CA ASP A 50 1.02 -2.69 -8.09
C ASP A 50 -0.22 -3.44 -7.59
N LEU A 51 -0.67 -3.12 -6.38
CA LEU A 51 -1.86 -3.71 -5.78
C LEU A 51 -3.07 -2.83 -6.06
N LEU A 52 -4.12 -3.40 -6.65
CA LEU A 52 -5.38 -2.70 -6.89
C LEU A 52 -5.98 -2.22 -5.56
N PRO A 53 -6.39 -0.95 -5.40
CA PRO A 53 -7.08 -0.51 -4.20
C PRO A 53 -8.35 -1.32 -3.94
N TRP A 54 -8.58 -1.74 -2.69
CA TRP A 54 -9.73 -2.60 -2.37
C TRP A 54 -11.09 -1.99 -2.75
N ASP A 55 -11.26 -0.67 -2.63
CA ASP A 55 -12.50 0.03 -3.01
C ASP A 55 -12.81 -0.06 -4.52
N VAL A 56 -11.77 -0.27 -5.33
CA VAL A 56 -11.90 -0.49 -6.77
C VAL A 56 -12.33 -1.93 -7.01
N ALA A 57 -11.70 -2.91 -6.34
CA ALA A 57 -12.13 -4.32 -6.40
C ALA A 57 -13.60 -4.50 -5.96
N GLU A 58 -14.02 -3.81 -4.90
CA GLU A 58 -15.42 -3.81 -4.44
C GLU A 58 -16.39 -3.26 -5.49
N ALA A 59 -16.01 -2.20 -6.19
CA ALA A 59 -16.83 -1.63 -7.26
C ALA A 59 -16.91 -2.57 -8.48
N LEU A 60 -15.84 -3.27 -8.82
CA LEU A 60 -15.88 -4.31 -9.87
C LEU A 60 -16.77 -5.50 -9.47
N LEU A 61 -16.76 -5.88 -8.18
CA LEU A 61 -17.67 -6.90 -7.66
C LEU A 61 -19.13 -6.44 -7.66
N GLN A 62 -19.39 -5.14 -7.54
CA GLN A 62 -20.74 -4.57 -7.72
C GLN A 62 -21.21 -4.66 -9.17
N ASP A 63 -20.33 -4.36 -10.14
CA ASP A 63 -20.64 -4.56 -11.56
C ASP A 63 -20.93 -6.03 -11.85
N PHE A 64 -20.12 -6.95 -11.31
CA PHE A 64 -20.36 -8.39 -11.43
C PHE A 64 -21.71 -8.81 -10.83
N ALA A 65 -22.06 -8.27 -9.66
CA ALA A 65 -23.35 -8.53 -9.03
C ALA A 65 -24.53 -8.01 -9.86
N ALA A 66 -24.36 -6.89 -10.57
CA ALA A 66 -25.38 -6.36 -11.46
C ALA A 66 -25.63 -7.27 -12.67
N LEU A 67 -24.61 -8.01 -13.13
CA LEU A 67 -24.70 -8.94 -14.26
C LEU A 67 -25.17 -10.34 -13.88
N HIS A 68 -24.68 -10.88 -12.75
CA HIS A 68 -24.86 -12.28 -12.37
C HIS A 68 -25.70 -12.50 -11.11
N GLY A 69 -26.14 -11.41 -10.46
CA GLY A 69 -26.91 -11.43 -9.22
C GLY A 69 -26.06 -11.63 -7.96
N LEU A 70 -26.64 -11.24 -6.82
CA LEU A 70 -25.98 -11.27 -5.51
C LEU A 70 -25.43 -12.66 -5.11
N PRO A 71 -26.15 -13.79 -5.29
CA PRO A 71 -25.63 -15.10 -4.84
C PRO A 71 -24.38 -15.56 -5.59
N ALA A 72 -24.24 -15.18 -6.87
CA ALA A 72 -23.02 -15.45 -7.63
C ALA A 72 -21.87 -14.55 -7.14
N ALA A 73 -22.16 -13.26 -6.94
CA ALA A 73 -21.19 -12.28 -6.49
C ALA A 73 -20.61 -12.59 -5.10
N GLU A 74 -21.40 -13.13 -4.16
CA GLU A 74 -20.90 -13.50 -2.82
C GLU A 74 -19.78 -14.55 -2.88
N ARG A 75 -19.89 -15.54 -3.77
CA ARG A 75 -18.84 -16.56 -3.96
C ARG A 75 -17.56 -15.93 -4.52
N VAL A 76 -17.72 -15.09 -5.54
CA VAL A 76 -16.59 -14.40 -6.19
C VAL A 76 -15.95 -13.40 -5.24
N TYR A 77 -16.74 -12.70 -4.43
CA TYR A 77 -16.25 -11.80 -3.37
C TYR A 77 -15.32 -12.54 -2.42
N GLY A 78 -15.71 -13.72 -1.93
CA GLY A 78 -14.87 -14.52 -1.03
C GLY A 78 -13.52 -14.88 -1.65
N LEU A 79 -13.52 -15.33 -2.91
CA LEU A 79 -12.31 -15.66 -3.66
C LEU A 79 -11.40 -14.44 -3.85
N VAL A 80 -11.96 -13.33 -4.34
CA VAL A 80 -11.22 -12.08 -4.58
C VAL A 80 -10.68 -11.51 -3.27
N ARG A 81 -11.47 -11.53 -2.20
CA ARG A 81 -11.07 -11.02 -0.88
C ARG A 81 -9.89 -11.80 -0.30
N GLU A 82 -9.91 -13.12 -0.39
CA GLU A 82 -8.82 -13.94 0.13
C GLU A 82 -7.55 -13.75 -0.70
N ALA A 83 -7.65 -13.78 -2.03
CA ALA A 83 -6.52 -13.52 -2.91
C ALA A 83 -5.91 -12.13 -2.66
N TYR A 84 -6.75 -11.10 -2.51
CA TYR A 84 -6.32 -9.74 -2.17
C TYR A 84 -5.60 -9.69 -0.82
N ARG A 85 -6.14 -10.36 0.22
CA ARG A 85 -5.54 -10.35 1.57
C ARG A 85 -4.13 -10.94 1.56
N VAL A 86 -3.93 -12.07 0.86
CA VAL A 86 -2.64 -12.74 0.74
C VAL A 86 -1.66 -11.88 -0.08
N ALA A 87 -2.12 -11.31 -1.19
CA ALA A 87 -1.32 -10.41 -2.02
C ALA A 87 -0.92 -9.14 -1.26
N ALA A 88 -1.85 -8.48 -0.55
CA ALA A 88 -1.61 -7.29 0.24
C ALA A 88 -0.55 -7.53 1.34
N ALA A 89 -0.73 -8.58 2.14
CA ALA A 89 0.24 -8.95 3.17
C ALA A 89 1.64 -9.20 2.57
N SER A 90 1.68 -9.84 1.40
CA SER A 90 2.92 -10.12 0.70
C SER A 90 3.57 -8.89 0.07
N TYR A 91 2.75 -7.95 -0.41
CA TYR A 91 3.18 -6.69 -0.99
C TYR A 91 3.78 -5.76 0.07
N ASP A 92 3.14 -5.72 1.25
CA ASP A 92 3.50 -4.86 2.38
C ASP A 92 4.72 -5.35 3.16
N ALA A 93 4.95 -6.67 3.17
CA ALA A 93 6.10 -7.28 3.83
C ALA A 93 7.43 -7.11 3.08
N ARG A 94 7.42 -6.50 1.88
CA ARG A 94 8.65 -6.24 1.11
C ARG A 94 9.54 -5.20 1.78
N PRO A 95 10.86 -5.19 1.50
CA PRO A 95 11.74 -4.13 1.96
C PRO A 95 11.19 -2.74 1.61
N GLY A 96 11.07 -1.85 2.60
CA GLY A 96 10.48 -0.52 2.43
C GLY A 96 8.95 -0.47 2.39
N GLY A 97 8.24 -1.60 2.44
CA GLY A 97 6.78 -1.66 2.34
C GLY A 97 6.05 -0.84 3.40
N ARG A 98 6.55 -0.83 4.64
CA ARG A 98 6.02 0.04 5.71
C ARG A 98 6.09 1.53 5.34
N GLN A 99 7.23 1.98 4.81
CA GLN A 99 7.39 3.39 4.42
C GLN A 99 6.50 3.72 3.22
N ALA A 100 6.43 2.82 2.23
CA ALA A 100 5.54 2.98 1.09
C ALA A 100 4.06 3.10 1.51
N LEU A 101 3.61 2.31 2.49
CA LEU A 101 2.25 2.45 3.06
C LEU A 101 2.02 3.81 3.73
N LEU A 102 2.99 4.31 4.48
CA LEU A 102 2.91 5.63 5.12
C LEU A 102 2.86 6.75 4.07
N ASP A 103 3.73 6.68 3.05
CA ASP A 103 3.76 7.66 1.97
C ASP A 103 2.43 7.67 1.20
N GLN A 104 1.88 6.49 0.89
CA GLN A 104 0.56 6.34 0.28
C GLN A 104 -0.56 6.90 1.18
N LEU A 105 -0.51 6.65 2.49
CA LEU A 105 -1.50 7.16 3.43
C LEU A 105 -1.48 8.69 3.49
N ASP A 106 -0.30 9.29 3.51
CA ASP A 106 -0.14 10.74 3.52
C ASP A 106 -0.71 11.39 2.25
N VAL A 107 -0.48 10.77 1.08
CA VAL A 107 -1.11 11.20 -0.19
C VAL A 107 -2.63 11.10 -0.09
N MET A 108 -3.18 9.95 0.34
CA MET A 108 -4.62 9.76 0.46
C MET A 108 -5.29 10.69 1.47
N ILE A 109 -4.60 11.04 2.57
CA ILE A 109 -5.14 12.02 3.53
C ILE A 109 -5.32 13.39 2.88
N ARG A 110 -4.34 13.85 2.07
CA ARG A 110 -4.44 15.11 1.33
C ARG A 110 -5.55 15.05 0.28
N GLU A 111 -5.65 13.95 -0.45
CA GLU A 111 -6.73 13.76 -1.43
C GLU A 111 -8.11 13.77 -0.79
N ARG A 112 -8.27 13.09 0.36
CA ARG A 112 -9.53 13.11 1.12
C ARG A 112 -9.90 14.51 1.58
N GLN A 113 -8.92 15.30 2.04
CA GLN A 113 -9.14 16.70 2.43
C GLN A 113 -9.56 17.55 1.23
N TYR A 114 -8.89 17.38 0.09
CA TYR A 114 -9.25 18.07 -1.16
C TYR A 114 -10.67 17.70 -1.62
N ALA A 115 -11.03 16.42 -1.64
CA ALA A 115 -12.35 15.95 -1.99
C ALA A 115 -13.43 16.51 -1.05
N ALA A 116 -13.15 16.58 0.26
CA ALA A 116 -14.06 17.16 1.24
C ALA A 116 -14.29 18.66 1.02
N VAL A 117 -13.24 19.41 0.70
CA VAL A 117 -13.33 20.83 0.35
C VAL A 117 -14.13 21.04 -0.92
N ARG A 118 -13.85 20.25 -1.97
CA ARG A 118 -14.58 20.29 -3.25
C ARG A 118 -16.06 20.01 -3.06
N ARG A 119 -16.41 18.96 -2.33
CA ARG A 119 -17.81 18.63 -1.99
C ARG A 119 -18.50 19.80 -1.28
N ARG A 120 -17.87 20.36 -0.24
CA ARG A 120 -18.45 21.49 0.52
C ARG A 120 -18.70 22.71 -0.37
N ARG A 121 -17.78 23.02 -1.29
CA ARG A 121 -17.93 24.11 -2.26
C ARG A 121 -19.17 23.88 -3.15
N LEU A 122 -19.32 22.68 -3.71
CA LEU A 122 -20.45 22.34 -4.58
C LEU A 122 -21.79 22.36 -3.84
N THR A 123 -21.84 21.87 -2.61
CA THR A 123 -23.05 21.95 -1.78
C THR A 123 -23.46 23.40 -1.53
N GLY A 124 -22.52 24.28 -1.14
CA GLY A 124 -22.82 25.70 -0.89
C GLY A 124 -23.24 26.48 -2.14
N SER A 125 -22.74 26.11 -3.32
CA SER A 125 -23.19 26.67 -4.60
C SER A 125 -24.61 26.24 -4.98
N THR A 126 -25.00 25.01 -4.62
CA THR A 126 -26.35 24.47 -4.87
C THR A 126 -27.42 25.17 -4.03
N GLU A 127 -27.10 25.54 -2.78
CA GLU A 127 -28.03 26.22 -1.86
C GLU A 127 -28.28 27.69 -2.21
N GLY A 128 -27.35 28.34 -2.95
CA GLY A 128 -27.37 29.78 -3.21
C GLY A 128 -27.90 30.22 -4.58
N SER A 129 -28.23 29.31 -5.50
CA SER A 129 -28.61 29.65 -6.88
C SER A 129 -29.96 29.01 -7.29
N PRO A 130 -31.04 29.80 -7.40
CA PRO A 130 -32.37 29.29 -7.77
C PRO A 130 -32.67 29.33 -9.29
N SER A 131 -31.67 29.27 -10.18
CA SER A 131 -31.89 29.48 -11.63
C SER A 131 -31.42 28.33 -12.52
N ALA A 132 -32.25 28.06 -13.54
CA ALA A 132 -32.13 27.14 -14.67
C ALA A 132 -32.02 25.63 -14.35
N ALA A 133 -33.03 24.86 -14.77
CA ALA A 133 -33.08 23.41 -14.61
C ALA A 133 -31.85 22.69 -15.21
N GLU A 134 -31.24 23.25 -16.26
CA GLU A 134 -30.03 22.71 -16.91
C GLU A 134 -28.76 22.89 -16.06
N ASP A 135 -28.58 24.05 -15.42
CA ASP A 135 -27.46 24.32 -14.49
C ASP A 135 -27.57 23.47 -13.22
N SER A 136 -28.80 23.13 -12.81
CA SER A 136 -29.06 22.27 -11.65
C SER A 136 -28.64 20.81 -11.88
N ALA A 137 -28.83 20.28 -13.10
CA ALA A 137 -28.49 18.90 -13.44
C ALA A 137 -26.97 18.69 -13.54
N GLY A 138 -26.24 19.63 -14.14
CA GLY A 138 -24.77 19.62 -14.18
C GLY A 138 -24.16 19.69 -12.78
N THR A 139 -24.68 20.60 -11.95
CA THR A 139 -24.23 20.74 -10.54
C THR A 139 -24.51 19.48 -9.72
N GLY A 140 -25.66 18.83 -9.91
CA GLY A 140 -26.00 17.57 -9.24
C GLY A 140 -25.06 16.42 -9.62
N ALA A 141 -24.70 16.30 -10.89
CA ALA A 141 -23.73 15.29 -11.35
C ALA A 141 -22.32 15.54 -10.78
N GLU A 142 -21.87 16.80 -10.75
CA GLU A 142 -20.58 17.16 -10.14
C GLU A 142 -20.53 16.87 -8.64
N LEU A 143 -21.64 17.11 -7.93
CA LEU A 143 -21.74 16.79 -6.51
C LEU A 143 -21.66 15.28 -6.28
N ALA A 144 -22.37 14.47 -7.07
CA ALA A 144 -22.31 13.01 -6.97
C ALA A 144 -20.88 12.48 -7.20
N TRP A 145 -20.14 13.03 -8.16
CA TRP A 145 -18.72 12.70 -8.36
C TRP A 145 -17.84 13.11 -7.17
N ALA A 146 -18.06 14.30 -6.61
CA ALA A 146 -17.29 14.76 -5.46
C ALA A 146 -17.57 13.92 -4.20
N GLU A 147 -18.79 13.43 -4.03
CA GLU A 147 -19.16 12.49 -2.98
C GLU A 147 -18.50 11.12 -3.17
N ASP A 148 -18.50 10.60 -4.40
CA ASP A 148 -17.81 9.35 -4.74
C ASP A 148 -16.30 9.43 -4.47
N ASP A 149 -15.66 10.51 -4.94
CA ASP A 149 -14.23 10.77 -4.71
C ASP A 149 -13.90 10.80 -3.21
N LEU A 150 -14.71 11.50 -2.41
CA LEU A 150 -14.52 11.57 -0.96
C LEU A 150 -14.70 10.20 -0.29
N ARG A 151 -15.72 9.43 -0.71
CA ARG A 151 -15.98 8.09 -0.21
C ARG A 151 -14.81 7.15 -0.50
N ARG A 152 -14.28 7.17 -1.73
CA ARG A 152 -13.14 6.34 -2.15
C ARG A 152 -11.85 6.73 -1.43
N ALA A 153 -11.54 8.02 -1.36
CA ALA A 153 -10.36 8.50 -0.60
C ALA A 153 -10.45 8.09 0.88
N SER A 154 -11.65 8.16 1.48
CA SER A 154 -11.87 7.71 2.86
C SER A 154 -11.70 6.21 3.03
N ALA A 155 -12.24 5.40 2.10
CA ALA A 155 -12.08 3.94 2.10
C ALA A 155 -10.60 3.54 1.98
N ARG A 156 -9.85 4.21 1.09
CA ARG A 156 -8.40 3.98 0.92
C ARG A 156 -7.60 4.34 2.17
N CYS A 157 -7.88 5.48 2.80
CA CYS A 157 -7.25 5.80 4.09
C CYS A 157 -7.50 4.72 5.16
N ALA A 158 -8.74 4.22 5.25
CA ALA A 158 -9.09 3.18 6.22
C ALA A 158 -8.38 1.86 5.91
N GLU A 159 -8.28 1.49 4.64
CA GLU A 159 -7.59 0.29 4.19
C GLU A 159 -6.08 0.36 4.45
N LEU A 160 -5.42 1.47 4.10
CA LEU A 160 -3.99 1.65 4.33
C LEU A 160 -3.63 1.59 5.82
N ARG A 161 -4.48 2.15 6.69
CA ARG A 161 -4.31 2.04 8.15
C ARG A 161 -4.41 0.60 8.65
N ARG A 162 -5.43 -0.15 8.21
CA ARG A 162 -5.57 -1.58 8.55
C ARG A 162 -4.37 -2.41 8.10
N ARG A 163 -3.86 -2.14 6.89
CA ARG A 163 -2.67 -2.80 6.36
C ARG A 163 -1.42 -2.50 7.18
N LEU A 164 -1.24 -1.25 7.60
CA LEU A 164 -0.15 -0.86 8.49
C LEU A 164 -0.24 -1.59 9.85
N GLU A 165 -1.41 -1.61 10.47
CA GLU A 165 -1.65 -2.33 11.73
C GLU A 165 -1.39 -3.83 11.61
N ALA A 166 -1.82 -4.46 10.50
CA ALA A 166 -1.58 -5.87 10.22
C ALA A 166 -0.08 -6.17 10.03
N LEU A 167 0.64 -5.29 9.33
CA LEU A 167 2.08 -5.40 9.14
C LEU A 167 2.82 -5.30 10.48
N GLU A 168 2.47 -4.32 11.31
CA GLU A 168 3.07 -4.12 12.64
C GLU A 168 2.80 -5.33 13.56
N THR A 169 1.59 -5.87 13.53
CA THR A 169 1.23 -7.10 14.27
C THR A 169 2.04 -8.31 13.80
N ALA A 170 2.25 -8.47 12.49
CA ALA A 170 3.04 -9.55 11.92
C ALA A 170 4.52 -9.45 12.33
N VAL A 171 5.08 -8.25 12.33
CA VAL A 171 6.47 -7.99 12.78
C VAL A 171 6.63 -8.30 14.27
N ALA A 172 5.69 -7.88 15.11
CA ALA A 172 5.71 -8.17 16.55
C ALA A 172 5.64 -9.69 16.81
N THR A 173 4.75 -10.39 16.10
CA THR A 173 4.57 -11.85 16.21
C THR A 173 5.85 -12.61 15.81
N ALA A 174 6.47 -12.22 14.69
CA ALA A 174 7.73 -12.83 14.24
C ALA A 174 8.87 -12.61 15.24
N THR A 175 8.94 -11.42 15.85
CA THR A 175 9.96 -11.08 16.86
C THR A 175 9.79 -11.92 18.13
N ALA A 176 8.55 -12.11 18.60
CA ALA A 176 8.27 -12.96 19.76
C ALA A 176 8.59 -14.45 19.50
N ALA A 177 8.28 -14.95 18.29
CA ALA A 177 8.63 -16.31 17.88
C ALA A 177 10.16 -16.53 17.84
N ALA A 178 10.93 -15.54 17.36
CA ALA A 178 12.39 -15.61 17.36
C ALA A 178 12.97 -15.59 18.79
N ALA A 179 12.42 -14.77 19.69
CA ALA A 179 12.85 -14.70 21.09
C ALA A 179 12.62 -16.02 21.85
N THR A 180 11.47 -16.67 21.62
CA THR A 180 11.15 -17.97 22.23
C THR A 180 12.02 -19.11 21.68
N ALA A 181 12.31 -19.11 20.37
CA ALA A 181 13.24 -20.07 19.77
C ALA A 181 14.69 -19.88 20.27
N GLY A 182 15.13 -18.63 20.44
CA GLY A 182 16.46 -18.32 21.00
C GLY A 182 16.62 -18.75 22.46
N ALA A 183 15.56 -18.65 23.27
CA ALA A 183 15.56 -19.10 24.67
C ALA A 183 15.59 -20.64 24.80
N ALA A 184 14.92 -21.37 23.90
CA ALA A 184 14.93 -22.84 23.87
C ALA A 184 16.27 -23.44 23.39
N GLY A 185 17.10 -22.66 22.69
CA GLY A 185 18.45 -23.04 22.27
C GLY A 185 19.54 -22.84 23.32
N ALA A 186 19.24 -22.20 24.47
CA ALA A 186 20.18 -22.02 25.57
C ALA A 186 20.23 -23.29 26.45
N VAL A 187 21.02 -24.27 26.04
CA VAL A 187 21.43 -25.38 26.92
C VAL A 187 22.26 -24.79 28.08
N PRO A 188 21.97 -25.07 29.36
CA PRO A 188 22.85 -24.68 30.45
C PRO A 188 24.18 -25.41 30.30
N GLY A 189 25.22 -24.69 29.88
CA GLY A 189 26.58 -25.18 29.92
C GLY A 189 27.00 -25.37 31.37
N THR A 190 27.17 -26.63 31.76
CA THR A 190 27.81 -27.08 33.00
C THR A 190 29.11 -26.30 33.23
N GLU A 191 29.21 -25.63 34.38
CA GLU A 191 30.45 -25.04 34.87
C GLU A 191 31.52 -26.13 35.07
N PRO A 192 32.80 -25.85 34.75
CA PRO A 192 33.91 -26.43 35.46
C PRO A 192 34.46 -25.41 36.47
N ASP A 193 34.40 -25.83 37.73
CA ASP A 193 35.11 -25.29 38.89
C ASP A 193 36.64 -25.25 38.62
N GLY A 194 37.31 -24.18 39.05
CA GLY A 194 38.75 -24.00 38.86
C GLY A 194 39.28 -22.61 39.24
N ALA A 195 39.89 -22.53 40.41
CA ALA A 195 40.31 -21.34 41.14
C ALA A 195 41.44 -20.46 40.54
N HIS A 196 41.43 -19.18 40.98
CA HIS A 196 42.35 -18.02 40.90
C HIS A 196 43.86 -18.26 41.25
N PRO A 197 44.78 -17.24 41.33
CA PRO A 197 44.88 -15.84 40.83
C PRO A 197 46.27 -15.49 40.20
N GLY A 198 46.47 -14.27 39.64
CA GLY A 198 47.85 -13.77 39.34
C GLY A 198 48.03 -12.43 38.59
N HIS A 199 48.21 -11.35 39.35
CA HIS A 199 49.15 -10.21 39.20
C HIS A 199 49.46 -9.49 37.86
N THR A 200 49.09 -8.19 37.84
CA THR A 200 49.88 -6.96 37.55
C THR A 200 50.49 -6.61 36.17
N ARG A 201 50.08 -5.39 35.74
CA ARG A 201 50.82 -4.20 35.24
C ARG A 201 51.12 -3.99 33.74
N ALA A 202 50.54 -2.88 33.27
CA ALA A 202 51.08 -1.74 32.49
C ALA A 202 52.06 -1.97 31.32
N GLY A 203 51.67 -1.42 30.16
CA GLY A 203 52.55 -1.05 29.06
C GLY A 203 51.84 -0.08 28.11
N GLN A 204 52.52 0.99 27.75
CA GLN A 204 52.00 2.27 27.28
C GLN A 204 52.22 2.44 25.77
N ALA A 205 51.33 3.20 25.12
CA ALA A 205 51.48 4.08 23.94
C ALA A 205 52.37 3.68 22.74
N ALA A 206 51.80 3.83 21.53
CA ALA A 206 52.38 4.70 20.49
C ALA A 206 51.37 5.02 19.38
N SER A 207 51.02 6.29 19.27
CA SER A 207 50.48 6.93 18.06
C SER A 207 51.51 6.88 16.93
N ARG A 208 51.08 6.71 15.68
CA ARG A 208 51.65 7.46 14.54
C ARG A 208 50.59 7.82 13.50
N ASP A 209 50.55 9.12 13.29
CA ASP A 209 50.00 9.90 12.19
C ASP A 209 50.50 9.42 10.82
N GLY A 210 49.69 9.66 9.79
CA GLY A 210 50.01 9.31 8.40
C GLY A 210 49.03 9.93 7.41
N ARG A 211 48.99 11.26 7.39
CA ARG A 211 48.26 12.09 6.41
C ARG A 211 49.10 12.26 5.13
N THR A 212 48.42 12.53 4.01
CA THR A 212 48.83 13.07 2.67
C THR A 212 48.59 12.05 1.53
N GLY A 213 47.98 12.39 0.40
CA GLY A 213 47.58 13.70 -0.13
C GLY A 213 46.59 13.64 -1.30
N SER A 214 46.16 14.84 -1.68
CA SER A 214 45.16 15.26 -2.68
C SER A 214 45.36 14.82 -4.14
N SER A 215 44.25 14.75 -4.89
CA SER A 215 43.96 15.64 -6.05
C SER A 215 42.52 15.37 -6.52
N ALA A 216 41.59 16.33 -6.45
CA ALA A 216 41.32 17.45 -7.37
C ALA A 216 40.48 17.03 -8.60
N GLY A 217 39.31 17.65 -8.78
CA GLY A 217 38.54 17.57 -10.02
C GLY A 217 37.04 17.86 -9.91
N ALA A 218 36.66 19.12 -9.68
CA ALA A 218 35.35 19.69 -10.03
C ALA A 218 35.57 21.19 -10.32
N PRO A 219 34.66 21.94 -10.99
CA PRO A 219 33.60 21.58 -11.96
C PRO A 219 33.73 22.41 -13.26
N ALA A 220 32.83 22.22 -14.24
CA ALA A 220 32.57 23.24 -15.26
C ALA A 220 31.06 23.32 -15.56
N SER A 221 30.55 24.55 -15.51
CA SER A 221 29.16 24.96 -15.71
C SER A 221 28.90 25.39 -17.16
N SER A 222 27.60 25.52 -17.50
CA SER A 222 26.99 26.33 -18.60
C SER A 222 27.22 25.83 -20.05
N SER A 223 26.32 25.96 -21.04
CA SER A 223 25.21 26.88 -21.33
C SER A 223 24.36 26.38 -22.51
N SER A 224 23.17 26.98 -22.65
CA SER A 224 22.20 27.06 -23.77
C SER A 224 22.59 26.68 -25.20
N GLY A 225 21.61 26.11 -25.90
CA GLY A 225 21.43 26.08 -27.36
C GLY A 225 19.96 25.80 -27.66
#